data_AF-X7E7Q9-F1
#
_entry.id   AF-X7E7Q9-F1
#
_cell.length_a   1.000
_cell.length_b   1.000
_cell.length_c   1.000
_cell.angle_alpha   90.00
_cell.angle_beta   90.00
_cell.angle_gamma   90.00
#
_symmetry.space_group_name_H-M   'P 1'
#
loop_
_entity.id
_entity.type
_entity.pdbx_description
1 polymer ?
#
loop_
_entity_poly.entity_id
_entity_poly.type
_entity_poly.pdbx_seq_one_letter_code
_entity_poly.pdbx_strand_id
1 'polypeptide(L)'
;MAAYASITTPLPSGTCSESFFDNADALDAIIDQLHAAIDAEAFIGNRFFDIELSQIAHQAADAWATCETATLLFLARPNLEGAHVLAAEHVLDVLQDRGLDHNRLRTAPVSLMRAACRVATRVDLESLVLTRQLSHLSSVLRAIIDDSETAAVSEPDPDFDPGVPSLA
;
A
#
# COMPACT_ATOMS: atom_id res chain seq x y z
N MET A 1 46.97 35.50 17.88
CA MET A 1 45.85 34.52 17.94
C MET A 1 44.85 34.89 16.86
N ALA A 2 44.83 34.18 15.76
CA ALA A 2 43.88 34.41 14.67
C ALA A 2 42.60 33.61 14.94
N ALA A 3 41.47 34.31 15.02
CA ALA A 3 40.16 33.69 15.15
C ALA A 3 39.70 33.20 13.77
N TYR A 4 39.70 31.89 13.57
CA TYR A 4 39.08 31.29 12.39
C TYR A 4 37.57 31.19 12.63
N ALA A 5 36.82 32.06 11.97
CA ALA A 5 35.37 31.90 11.84
C ALA A 5 35.12 30.61 11.05
N SER A 6 34.66 29.57 11.74
CA SER A 6 34.09 28.39 11.10
C SER A 6 32.76 28.80 10.47
N ILE A 7 32.80 29.14 9.18
CA ILE A 7 31.62 29.24 8.35
C ILE A 7 31.24 27.80 8.00
N THR A 8 30.46 27.17 8.87
CA THR A 8 29.69 25.99 8.48
C THR A 8 28.53 26.48 7.62
N THR A 9 28.75 26.54 6.32
CA THR A 9 27.66 26.49 5.35
C THR A 9 26.90 25.18 5.55
N PRO A 10 25.57 25.20 5.77
CA PRO A 10 24.79 23.97 5.77
C PRO A 10 24.91 23.32 4.39
N LEU A 11 25.26 22.04 4.36
CA LEU A 11 25.23 21.23 3.14
C LEU A 11 23.82 21.36 2.52
N PRO A 12 23.67 21.71 1.23
CA PRO A 12 22.40 21.56 0.56
C PRO A 12 22.00 20.08 0.62
N SER A 13 20.84 19.79 1.20
CA SER A 13 20.22 18.47 1.21
C SER A 13 20.17 17.96 -0.23
N GLY A 14 20.87 16.87 -0.52
CA GLY A 14 21.09 16.31 -1.85
C GLY A 14 19.88 15.56 -2.43
N THR A 15 18.66 16.07 -2.26
CA THR A 15 17.49 15.64 -3.02
C THR A 15 17.16 16.76 -4.01
N CYS A 16 17.55 16.59 -5.27
CA CYS A 16 17.11 17.50 -6.33
C CYS A 16 15.58 17.45 -6.40
N SER A 17 14.91 18.60 -6.45
CA SER A 17 13.44 18.69 -6.53
C SER A 17 12.88 17.89 -7.72
N GLU A 18 13.61 17.81 -8.83
CA GLU A 18 13.28 16.92 -9.97
C GLU A 18 13.19 15.45 -9.55
N SER A 19 14.14 14.95 -8.76
CA SER A 19 14.11 13.56 -8.26
C SER A 19 12.97 13.31 -7.26
N PHE A 20 12.52 14.34 -6.56
CA PHE A 20 11.35 14.24 -5.68
C PHE A 20 10.08 14.01 -6.51
N PHE A 21 9.82 14.85 -7.52
CA PHE A 21 8.60 14.74 -8.32
C PHE A 21 8.57 13.44 -9.13
N ASP A 22 9.70 12.99 -9.67
CA ASP A 22 9.77 11.68 -10.33
C ASP A 22 9.41 10.51 -9.39
N ASN A 23 9.76 10.63 -8.10
CA ASN A 23 9.42 9.63 -7.09
C ASN A 23 7.95 9.78 -6.64
N ALA A 24 7.44 11.01 -6.56
CA ALA A 24 6.02 11.24 -6.28
C ALA A 24 5.15 10.67 -7.42
N ASP A 25 5.48 10.94 -8.67
CA ASP A 25 4.75 10.41 -9.84
C ASP A 25 4.79 8.87 -9.86
N ALA A 26 5.92 8.27 -9.51
CA ALA A 26 6.04 6.82 -9.41
C ALA A 26 5.19 6.23 -8.26
N LEU A 27 5.06 6.95 -7.14
CA LEU A 27 4.17 6.54 -6.06
C LEU A 27 2.69 6.68 -6.45
N ASP A 28 2.32 7.75 -7.17
CA ASP A 28 0.96 7.90 -7.72
C ASP A 28 0.62 6.74 -8.68
N ALA A 29 1.57 6.34 -9.53
CA ALA A 29 1.37 5.19 -10.42
C ALA A 29 1.13 3.88 -9.67
N ILE A 30 1.74 3.68 -8.49
CA ILE A 30 1.45 2.53 -7.62
C ILE A 30 0.04 2.63 -7.05
N ILE A 31 -0.37 3.82 -6.59
CA ILE A 31 -1.73 4.04 -6.08
C ILE A 31 -2.77 3.74 -7.18
N ASP A 32 -2.53 4.17 -8.41
CA ASP A 32 -3.41 3.90 -9.55
C ASP A 32 -3.47 2.39 -9.88
N GLN A 33 -2.34 1.68 -9.84
CA GLN A 33 -2.31 0.23 -10.02
C GLN A 33 -3.04 -0.52 -8.91
N LEU A 34 -2.94 -0.03 -7.67
CA LEU A 34 -3.67 -0.58 -6.54
C LEU A 34 -5.19 -0.43 -6.73
N HIS A 35 -5.66 0.73 -7.18
CA HIS A 35 -7.07 0.90 -7.54
C HIS A 35 -7.50 -0.04 -8.67
N ALA A 36 -6.69 -0.16 -9.73
CA ALA A 36 -7.00 -1.06 -10.84
C ALA A 36 -7.13 -2.53 -10.38
N ALA A 37 -6.29 -2.96 -9.43
CA ALA A 37 -6.36 -4.29 -8.86
C ALA A 37 -7.63 -4.50 -8.01
N ILE A 38 -7.97 -3.54 -7.16
CA ILE A 38 -9.20 -3.54 -6.35
C ILE A 38 -10.44 -3.58 -7.25
N ASP A 39 -10.49 -2.74 -8.29
CA ASP A 39 -11.63 -2.67 -9.22
C ASP A 39 -11.79 -3.99 -10.00
N ALA A 40 -10.68 -4.60 -10.41
CA ALA A 40 -10.69 -5.89 -11.09
C ALA A 40 -11.19 -7.02 -10.18
N GLU A 41 -10.80 -7.01 -8.91
CA GLU A 41 -11.27 -7.96 -7.90
C GLU A 41 -12.76 -7.78 -7.57
N ALA A 42 -13.18 -6.53 -7.35
CA ALA A 42 -14.57 -6.19 -7.04
C ALA A 42 -15.54 -6.65 -8.15
N PHE A 43 -15.09 -6.67 -9.41
CA PHE A 43 -15.89 -7.15 -10.53
C PHE A 43 -16.22 -8.66 -10.42
N ILE A 44 -15.31 -9.44 -9.84
CA ILE A 44 -15.47 -10.89 -9.65
C ILE A 44 -16.39 -11.17 -8.46
N GLY A 45 -16.19 -10.43 -7.36
CA GLY A 45 -16.89 -10.63 -6.09
C GLY A 45 -16.78 -12.08 -5.60
N ASN A 46 -17.85 -12.62 -5.03
CA ASN A 46 -17.85 -13.99 -4.47
C ASN A 46 -17.90 -15.12 -5.51
N ARG A 47 -17.80 -14.80 -6.81
CA ARG A 47 -17.94 -15.77 -7.91
C ARG A 47 -16.60 -16.21 -8.50
N PHE A 48 -15.56 -16.25 -7.67
CA PHE A 48 -14.19 -16.54 -8.10
C PHE A 48 -14.02 -17.89 -8.83
N PHE A 49 -14.85 -18.88 -8.50
CA PHE A 49 -14.82 -20.22 -9.11
C PHE A 49 -15.76 -20.37 -10.33
N ASP A 50 -16.39 -19.29 -10.78
CA ASP A 50 -17.20 -19.32 -12.00
C ASP A 50 -16.26 -19.37 -13.22
N ILE A 51 -16.41 -20.44 -14.02
CA ILE A 51 -15.58 -20.68 -15.22
C ILE A 51 -15.74 -19.52 -16.21
N GLU A 52 -16.92 -18.91 -16.28
CA GLU A 52 -17.20 -17.76 -17.15
C GLU A 52 -16.40 -16.51 -16.75
N LEU A 53 -15.97 -16.43 -15.49
CA LEU A 53 -15.17 -15.33 -14.95
C LEU A 53 -13.68 -15.67 -14.89
N SER A 54 -13.25 -16.86 -15.31
CA SER A 54 -11.86 -17.32 -15.19
C SER A 54 -10.84 -16.37 -15.84
N GLN A 55 -11.17 -15.79 -17.00
CA GLN A 55 -10.30 -14.81 -17.64
C GLN A 55 -10.15 -13.52 -16.81
N ILE A 56 -11.24 -13.08 -16.18
CA ILE A 56 -11.27 -11.86 -15.36
C ILE A 56 -10.55 -12.11 -14.03
N ALA A 57 -10.72 -13.30 -13.44
CA ALA A 57 -9.96 -13.73 -12.26
C ALA A 57 -8.45 -13.73 -12.52
N HIS A 58 -8.01 -14.18 -13.69
CA HIS A 58 -6.61 -14.10 -14.08
C HIS A 58 -6.13 -12.64 -14.22
N GLN A 59 -6.93 -11.78 -14.84
CA GLN A 59 -6.61 -10.36 -14.98
C GLN A 59 -6.50 -9.64 -13.63
N ALA A 60 -7.38 -9.95 -12.68
CA ALA A 60 -7.31 -9.40 -11.32
C ALA A 60 -6.02 -9.88 -10.61
N ALA A 61 -5.69 -11.17 -10.70
CA ALA A 61 -4.45 -11.70 -10.14
C ALA A 61 -3.20 -11.04 -10.78
N ASP A 62 -3.20 -10.85 -12.10
CA ASP A 62 -2.13 -10.16 -12.82
C ASP A 62 -2.01 -8.69 -12.39
N ALA A 63 -3.13 -8.00 -12.14
CA ALA A 63 -3.12 -6.62 -11.66
C ALA A 63 -2.49 -6.51 -10.27
N TRP A 64 -2.84 -7.40 -9.34
CA TRP A 64 -2.23 -7.49 -8.02
C TRP A 64 -0.72 -7.78 -8.09
N ALA A 65 -0.31 -8.76 -8.90
CA ALA A 65 1.12 -9.09 -9.11
C ALA A 65 1.90 -7.94 -9.77
N THR A 66 1.26 -7.20 -10.69
CA THR A 66 1.87 -6.02 -11.32
C THR A 66 2.10 -4.92 -10.29
N CYS A 67 1.11 -4.66 -9.42
CA CYS A 67 1.21 -3.69 -8.33
C CYS A 67 2.35 -4.06 -7.36
N GLU A 68 2.48 -5.34 -6.99
CA GLU A 68 3.58 -5.82 -6.13
C GLU A 68 4.94 -5.58 -6.80
N THR A 69 5.07 -5.98 -8.07
CA THR A 69 6.29 -5.80 -8.85
C THR A 69 6.68 -4.33 -8.96
N ALA A 70 5.72 -3.45 -9.25
CA ALA A 70 5.95 -2.00 -9.34
C ALA A 70 6.39 -1.42 -8.00
N THR A 71 5.81 -1.88 -6.89
CA THR A 71 6.17 -1.45 -5.53
C THR A 71 7.60 -1.86 -5.18
N LEU A 72 8.00 -3.10 -5.52
CA LEU A 72 9.38 -3.57 -5.34
C LEU A 72 10.39 -2.78 -6.18
N LEU A 73 10.06 -2.49 -7.44
CA LEU A 73 10.89 -1.66 -8.32
C LEU A 73 11.01 -0.23 -7.80
N PHE A 74 9.94 0.32 -7.25
CA PHE A 74 9.95 1.64 -6.63
C PHE A 74 10.90 1.68 -5.43
N LEU A 75 10.84 0.70 -4.53
CA LEU A 75 11.74 0.60 -3.37
C LEU A 75 13.23 0.49 -3.77
N ALA A 76 13.53 0.01 -4.98
CA ALA A 76 14.90 -0.05 -5.50
C ALA A 76 15.41 1.30 -6.05
N ARG A 77 14.56 2.33 -6.15
CA ARG A 77 14.95 3.66 -6.67
C ARG A 77 15.92 4.36 -5.71
N PRO A 78 16.95 5.05 -6.23
CA PRO A 78 17.82 5.87 -5.38
C PRO A 78 17.08 7.13 -4.88
N ASN A 79 17.56 7.67 -3.75
CA ASN A 79 17.11 8.95 -3.20
C ASN A 79 15.61 9.01 -2.82
N LEU A 80 15.00 7.88 -2.47
CA LEU A 80 13.68 7.89 -1.86
C LEU A 80 13.71 8.60 -0.51
N GLU A 81 12.77 9.51 -0.31
CA GLU A 81 12.55 10.07 1.03
C GLU A 81 11.96 9.02 1.97
N GLY A 82 12.21 9.16 3.28
CA GLY A 82 11.68 8.22 4.27
C GLY A 82 10.16 8.07 4.25
N ALA A 83 9.42 9.10 3.83
CA ALA A 83 7.97 9.02 3.65
C ALA A 83 7.57 8.15 2.45
N HIS A 84 8.31 8.22 1.34
CA HIS A 84 8.11 7.38 0.17
C HIS A 84 8.41 5.91 0.49
N VAL A 85 9.52 5.65 1.20
CA VAL A 85 9.89 4.30 1.63
C VAL A 85 8.80 3.71 2.53
N LEU A 86 8.39 4.45 3.56
CA LEU A 86 7.32 4.03 4.48
C LEU A 86 6.01 3.71 3.74
N ALA A 87 5.63 4.53 2.76
CA ALA A 87 4.46 4.31 1.93
C ALA A 87 4.54 2.98 1.17
N ALA A 88 5.64 2.75 0.45
CA ALA A 88 5.82 1.56 -0.36
C ALA A 88 5.98 0.28 0.49
N GLU A 89 6.63 0.35 1.64
CA GLU A 89 6.71 -0.77 2.59
C GLU A 89 5.32 -1.17 3.08
N HIS A 90 4.45 -0.21 3.41
CA HIS A 90 3.10 -0.50 3.85
C HIS A 90 2.18 -1.01 2.74
N VAL A 91 2.37 -0.55 1.49
CA VAL A 91 1.74 -1.18 0.32
C VAL A 91 2.17 -2.63 0.22
N LEU A 92 3.48 -2.89 0.28
CA LEU A 92 4.02 -4.25 0.16
C LEU A 92 3.54 -5.16 1.28
N ASP A 93 3.47 -4.66 2.52
CA ASP A 93 2.93 -5.41 3.66
C ASP A 93 1.50 -5.88 3.38
N VAL A 94 0.64 -5.01 2.82
CA VAL A 94 -0.74 -5.36 2.45
C VAL A 94 -0.79 -6.33 1.27
N LEU A 95 0.01 -6.10 0.22
CA LEU A 95 0.07 -6.98 -0.95
C LEU A 95 0.58 -8.39 -0.61
N GLN A 96 1.48 -8.49 0.37
CA GLN A 96 2.07 -9.76 0.81
C GLN A 96 1.34 -10.35 2.00
N ASP A 97 0.17 -9.82 2.37
CA ASP A 97 -0.61 -10.37 3.46
C ASP A 97 -1.02 -11.82 3.13
N ARG A 98 -0.42 -12.76 3.87
CA ARG A 98 -0.77 -14.19 3.87
C ARG A 98 -1.59 -14.57 5.10
N GLY A 99 -2.20 -13.60 5.76
CA GLY A 99 -2.96 -13.76 7.00
C GLY A 99 -2.10 -13.96 8.25
N LEU A 100 -0.79 -13.75 8.18
CA LEU A 100 0.15 -14.13 9.26
C LEU A 100 0.39 -13.03 10.31
N ASP A 101 0.17 -11.75 9.99
CA ASP A 101 0.37 -10.63 10.94
C ASP A 101 -0.61 -9.47 10.71
N HIS A 102 -1.90 -9.72 10.96
CA HIS A 102 -2.96 -8.71 10.86
C HIS A 102 -2.72 -7.49 11.76
N ASN A 103 -2.00 -7.66 12.88
CA ASN A 103 -1.69 -6.56 13.77
C ASN A 103 -0.75 -5.55 13.11
N ARG A 104 0.25 -6.02 12.36
CA ARG A 104 1.13 -5.15 11.58
C ARG A 104 0.36 -4.37 10.51
N LEU A 105 -0.56 -5.01 9.80
CA LEU A 105 -1.36 -4.38 8.76
C LEU A 105 -2.24 -3.26 9.31
N ARG A 106 -2.90 -3.48 10.45
CA ARG A 106 -3.72 -2.46 11.12
C ARG A 106 -2.93 -1.19 11.49
N THR A 107 -1.61 -1.28 11.65
CA THR A 107 -0.78 -0.11 11.94
C THR A 107 -0.49 0.74 10.71
N ALA A 108 -0.55 0.18 9.50
CA ALA A 108 -0.17 0.85 8.26
C ALA A 108 -1.01 2.12 7.96
N PRO A 109 -2.35 2.11 8.04
CA PRO A 109 -3.11 3.35 7.83
C PRO A 109 -2.75 4.44 8.84
N VAL A 110 -2.53 4.07 10.11
CA VAL A 110 -2.22 5.00 11.19
C VAL A 110 -0.81 5.58 11.05
N SER A 111 0.18 4.76 10.69
CA SER A 111 1.56 5.20 10.47
C SER A 111 1.66 6.18 9.29
N LEU A 112 0.95 5.92 8.20
CA LEU A 112 0.89 6.80 7.03
C LEU A 112 0.21 8.12 7.35
N MET A 113 -0.92 8.09 8.07
CA MET A 113 -1.60 9.31 8.50
C MET A 113 -0.71 10.16 9.44
N ARG A 114 0.01 9.50 10.37
CA ARG A 114 0.99 10.20 11.23
C ARG A 114 2.14 10.80 10.41
N ALA A 115 2.62 10.10 9.38
CA ALA A 115 3.62 10.63 8.47
C ALA A 115 3.08 11.85 7.71
N ALA A 116 1.85 11.77 7.18
CA ALA A 116 1.17 12.89 6.52
C ALA A 116 1.07 14.12 7.44
N CYS A 117 0.63 13.95 8.69
CA CYS A 117 0.57 15.05 9.65
C CYS A 117 1.93 15.70 9.93
N ARG A 118 3.00 14.89 10.02
CA ARG A 118 4.36 15.43 10.22
C ARG A 118 4.84 16.20 9.00
N VAL A 119 4.59 15.67 7.80
CA VAL A 119 4.97 16.31 6.54
C VAL A 119 4.21 17.62 6.34
N ALA A 120 2.91 17.66 6.65
CA ALA A 120 2.06 18.85 6.56
C ALA A 120 2.49 20.04 7.44
N THR A 121 3.41 19.85 8.39
CA THR A 121 4.00 20.96 9.16
C THR A 121 4.97 21.81 8.34
N ARG A 122 5.44 21.28 7.21
CA ARG A 122 6.25 21.99 6.23
C ARG A 122 5.31 22.72 5.26
N VAL A 123 5.72 23.91 4.82
CA VAL A 123 4.90 24.77 3.94
C VAL A 123 5.62 24.91 2.60
N ASP A 124 5.79 23.78 1.91
CA ASP A 124 6.38 23.69 0.58
C ASP A 124 5.53 22.77 -0.33
N LEU A 125 5.78 22.81 -1.64
CA LEU A 125 5.01 22.02 -2.61
C LEU A 125 5.21 20.51 -2.41
N GLU A 126 6.43 20.12 -2.06
CA GLU A 126 6.81 18.72 -1.84
C GLU A 126 6.01 18.11 -0.69
N SER A 127 5.89 18.84 0.44
CA SER A 127 5.07 18.39 1.57
C SER A 127 3.58 18.32 1.26
N LEU A 128 3.04 19.23 0.44
CA LEU A 128 1.64 19.16 0.01
C LEU A 128 1.36 17.89 -0.81
N VAL A 129 2.25 17.58 -1.77
CA VAL A 129 2.15 16.36 -2.60
C VAL A 129 2.23 15.12 -1.74
N LEU A 130 3.26 14.99 -0.90
CA LEU A 130 3.43 13.84 -0.02
C LEU A 130 2.26 13.70 0.96
N THR A 131 1.76 14.79 1.53
CA THR A 131 0.62 14.74 2.47
C THR A 131 -0.61 14.17 1.77
N ARG A 132 -0.89 14.58 0.53
CA ARG A 132 -1.99 14.04 -0.28
C ARG A 132 -1.80 12.54 -0.50
N GLN A 133 -0.63 12.13 -0.99
CA GLN A 133 -0.33 10.73 -1.31
C GLN A 133 -0.44 9.83 -0.09
N LEU A 134 0.15 10.23 1.04
CA LEU A 134 0.10 9.46 2.28
C LEU A 134 -1.32 9.36 2.85
N SER A 135 -2.11 10.44 2.78
CA SER A 135 -3.50 10.44 3.26
C SER A 135 -4.41 9.57 2.38
N HIS A 136 -4.21 9.64 1.06
CA HIS A 136 -4.93 8.82 0.09
C HIS A 136 -4.60 7.35 0.31
N LEU A 137 -3.32 7.02 0.34
CA LEU A 137 -2.86 5.65 0.54
C LEU A 137 -3.32 5.09 1.90
N SER A 138 -3.24 5.88 2.97
CA SER A 138 -3.79 5.51 4.28
C SER A 138 -5.26 5.09 4.21
N SER A 139 -6.07 5.84 3.44
CA SER A 139 -7.48 5.56 3.26
C SER A 139 -7.73 4.30 2.45
N VAL A 140 -6.96 4.09 1.37
CA VAL A 140 -7.05 2.90 0.52
C VAL A 140 -6.65 1.64 1.28
N LEU A 141 -5.48 1.64 1.95
CA LEU A 141 -5.02 0.48 2.71
C LEU A 141 -6.00 0.12 3.83
N ARG A 142 -6.59 1.13 4.48
CA ARG A 142 -7.64 0.88 5.48
C ARG A 142 -8.84 0.16 4.88
N ALA A 143 -9.31 0.58 3.71
CA ALA A 143 -10.45 -0.05 3.05
C ALA A 143 -10.16 -1.52 2.71
N ILE A 144 -8.96 -1.81 2.17
CA ILE A 144 -8.54 -3.19 1.87
C ILE A 144 -8.50 -4.06 3.14
N ILE A 145 -7.91 -3.54 4.22
CA ILE A 145 -7.80 -4.26 5.50
C ILE A 145 -9.19 -4.51 6.10
N ASP A 146 -10.04 -3.48 6.15
CA ASP A 146 -11.39 -3.60 6.69
C ASP A 146 -12.22 -4.62 5.88
N ASP A 147 -12.08 -4.65 4.55
CA ASP A 147 -12.78 -5.61 3.66
C ASP A 147 -12.31 -7.05 3.90
N SER A 148 -10.99 -7.27 3.96
CA SER A 148 -10.38 -8.57 4.29
C SER A 148 -10.86 -9.13 5.64
N GLU A 149 -10.97 -8.27 6.67
CA GLU A 149 -11.49 -8.67 7.97
C GLU A 149 -12.97 -9.09 7.91
N THR A 150 -13.80 -8.41 7.13
CA THR A 150 -15.21 -8.78 6.96
C THR A 150 -15.41 -10.09 6.21
N ALA A 151 -14.53 -10.38 5.24
CA ALA A 151 -14.51 -11.66 4.54
C ALA A 151 -14.14 -12.81 5.51
N ALA A 152 -13.15 -12.62 6.37
CA ALA A 152 -12.71 -13.63 7.35
C ALA A 152 -13.76 -13.97 8.43
N VAL A 153 -14.65 -13.03 8.77
CA VAL A 153 -15.72 -13.25 9.78
C VAL A 153 -16.94 -13.98 9.19
N SER A 154 -17.07 -14.04 7.87
CA SER A 154 -18.26 -14.54 7.18
C SER A 154 -18.28 -16.05 6.91
N GLU A 155 -17.31 -16.82 7.42
CA GLU A 155 -17.37 -18.29 7.45
C GLU A 155 -17.77 -18.83 8.84
N PRO A 156 -19.07 -18.96 9.16
CA PRO A 156 -19.53 -20.05 10.00
C PRO A 156 -19.68 -21.30 9.10
N ASP A 157 -18.77 -22.25 9.28
CA ASP A 157 -18.84 -23.59 8.70
C ASP A 157 -20.21 -24.23 9.04
N PRO A 158 -21.09 -24.53 8.05
CA PRO A 158 -22.33 -25.23 8.33
C PRO A 158 -21.99 -26.71 8.50
N ASP A 159 -21.80 -27.13 9.76
CA ASP A 159 -21.94 -28.53 10.24
C ASP A 159 -21.79 -29.59 9.13
N PHE A 160 -20.58 -29.80 8.62
CA PHE A 160 -20.28 -31.02 7.87
C PHE A 160 -20.06 -32.14 8.88
N ASP A 161 -21.16 -32.72 9.39
CA ASP A 161 -21.11 -33.93 10.22
C ASP A 161 -20.98 -35.16 9.29
N PRO A 162 -19.79 -35.74 9.08
CA PRO A 162 -19.60 -36.85 8.15
C PRO A 162 -20.00 -38.20 8.79
N GLY A 163 -20.86 -38.18 9.82
CA GLY A 163 -20.97 -39.25 10.81
C GLY A 163 -22.31 -39.98 10.93
N VAL A 164 -23.35 -39.67 10.15
CA VAL A 164 -24.65 -40.35 10.30
C VAL A 164 -24.87 -41.39 9.18
N PRO A 165 -24.70 -42.70 9.44
CA PRO A 165 -25.10 -43.72 8.49
C PRO A 165 -26.63 -43.73 8.38
N SER A 166 -27.15 -43.58 7.16
CA SER A 166 -28.56 -43.81 6.84
C SER A 166 -28.95 -45.23 7.23
N LEU A 167 -29.75 -45.37 8.28
CA LEU A 167 -30.54 -46.56 8.54
C LEU A 167 -31.92 -46.39 7.91
N ALA A 168 -32.07 -46.94 6.70
CA ALA A 168 -33.35 -47.40 6.15
C ALA A 168 -33.08 -48.50 5.12
#